data_AF-A0A8J4B021-F1
#
_entry.id   AF-A0A8J4B021-F1
#
_cell.length_a   1.000
_cell.length_b   1.000
_cell.length_c   1.000
_cell.angle_alpha   90.00
_cell.angle_beta   90.00
_cell.angle_gamma   90.00
#
_symmetry.space_group_name_H-M   'P 1'
#
loop_
_entity.id
_entity.type
_entity.pdbx_description
1 polymer ?
#
loop_
_entity_poly.entity_id
_entity_poly.type
_entity_poly.pdbx_seq_one_letter_code
_entity_poly.pdbx_strand_id
1 'polypeptide(L)'
;MASLVAGPSFGHPAAHRRTCQLLAVDHSLAAVEATRNTLQAHQVTEVDVIAASLLGPLVDKLRGSVDIMVFNPPYVPTPDEEVERGGIASAWAGGYRGRRIIDRVLQLLPELLSPRGELFMVTVAENEPQGIIEEMLGFGFLGRIAAARQADEEALQILHLWRQPAGLDTGAPAPGQ
;
A
#
# COMPACT_ATOMS: atom_id res chain seq x y z
N MET A 1 5.00 5.97 -6.61
CA MET A 1 5.73 5.77 -5.34
C MET A 1 4.97 4.77 -4.48
N ALA A 2 5.40 3.50 -4.45
CA ALA A 2 4.97 2.57 -3.41
C ALA A 2 6.08 2.50 -2.33
N SER A 3 5.79 2.95 -1.12
CA SER A 3 6.75 2.93 -0.01
C SER A 3 6.38 1.81 0.95
N LEU A 4 7.15 0.74 0.98
CA LEU A 4 6.84 -0.44 1.79
C LEU A 4 7.77 -0.53 3.01
N VAL A 5 7.28 -0.32 4.23
CA VAL A 5 8.12 -0.48 5.42
C VAL A 5 7.97 -1.90 5.98
N ALA A 6 9.00 -2.74 5.80
CA ALA A 6 8.99 -4.13 6.24
C ALA A 6 9.54 -4.32 7.67
N GLY A 7 8.95 -5.26 8.40
CA GLY A 7 9.26 -5.57 9.80
C GLY A 7 10.59 -6.34 10.00
N PRO A 8 10.79 -7.00 11.15
CA PRO A 8 12.11 -7.39 11.64
C PRO A 8 12.89 -8.33 10.70
N SER A 9 14.20 -8.13 10.67
CA SER A 9 15.18 -8.82 9.82
C SER A 9 15.17 -10.34 9.98
N PHE A 10 14.87 -11.07 8.91
CA PHE A 10 15.17 -12.50 8.85
C PHE A 10 16.58 -12.73 8.27
N GLY A 11 17.50 -13.24 9.09
CA GLY A 11 18.64 -14.03 8.58
C GLY A 11 20.03 -13.39 8.44
N HIS A 12 20.49 -12.53 9.35
CA HIS A 12 21.95 -12.24 9.44
C HIS A 12 22.51 -12.50 10.85
N PRO A 13 23.49 -13.40 11.03
CA PRO A 13 24.18 -13.52 12.31
C PRO A 13 25.14 -12.34 12.47
N ALA A 14 25.08 -11.70 13.64
CA ALA A 14 26.10 -10.82 14.22
C ALA A 14 26.59 -9.60 13.40
N ALA A 15 25.82 -8.51 13.41
CA ALA A 15 26.30 -7.12 13.50
C ALA A 15 25.05 -6.21 13.59
N HIS A 16 24.97 -5.34 14.60
CA HIS A 16 23.89 -4.34 14.83
C HIS A 16 22.48 -4.76 14.39
N ARG A 17 21.69 -5.33 15.33
CA ARG A 17 20.27 -5.68 15.09
C ARG A 17 19.50 -4.43 14.62
N ARG A 18 19.25 -4.34 13.31
CA ARG A 18 18.25 -3.42 12.76
C ARG A 18 16.90 -3.78 13.37
N THR A 19 16.23 -2.81 13.96
CA THR A 19 14.89 -2.98 14.53
C THR A 19 13.79 -2.92 13.47
N CYS A 20 14.10 -2.47 12.25
CA CYS A 20 13.18 -2.29 11.13
C CYS A 20 13.92 -2.42 9.78
N GLN A 21 13.26 -2.95 8.74
CA GLN A 21 13.76 -3.01 7.36
C GLN A 21 12.95 -2.06 6.46
N LEU A 22 13.58 -1.06 5.86
CA LEU A 22 12.88 -0.15 4.96
C LEU A 22 13.00 -0.64 3.52
N LEU A 23 11.88 -0.67 2.80
CA LEU A 23 11.82 -1.05 1.39
C LEU A 23 11.06 0.02 0.58
N ALA A 24 11.57 0.40 -0.57
CA ALA A 24 10.90 1.30 -1.50
C ALA A 24 10.77 0.60 -2.84
N VAL A 25 9.57 0.60 -3.40
CA VAL A 25 9.28 -0.08 -4.67
C VAL A 25 8.64 0.89 -5.63
N ASP A 26 9.18 0.99 -6.84
CA ASP A 26 8.54 1.74 -7.90
C ASP A 26 8.82 1.04 -9.24
N HIS A 27 7.89 1.10 -10.18
CA HIS A 27 8.10 0.52 -11.50
C HIS A 27 8.90 1.47 -12.40
N SER A 28 8.94 2.77 -12.09
CA SER A 28 9.70 3.77 -12.81
C SER A 28 11.16 3.79 -12.35
N LEU A 29 12.09 3.48 -13.26
CA LEU A 29 13.52 3.59 -13.00
C LEU A 29 13.93 5.01 -12.58
N ALA A 30 13.34 6.03 -13.20
CA ALA A 30 13.59 7.42 -12.84
C ALA A 30 13.12 7.73 -11.40
N ALA A 31 12.01 7.16 -10.95
CA ALA A 31 11.53 7.32 -9.58
C ALA A 31 12.42 6.57 -8.57
N VAL A 32 12.93 5.39 -8.95
CA VAL A 32 13.92 4.64 -8.16
C VAL A 32 15.21 5.45 -7.99
N GLU A 33 15.74 6.02 -9.07
CA GLU A 33 16.93 6.88 -9.03
C GLU A 33 16.69 8.14 -8.21
N ALA A 34 15.55 8.82 -8.39
CA ALA A 34 15.17 9.97 -7.59
C ALA A 34 15.10 9.61 -6.09
N THR A 35 14.50 8.46 -5.75
CA THR A 35 14.44 7.95 -4.37
C THR A 35 15.84 7.72 -3.80
N ARG A 36 16.75 7.09 -4.56
CA ARG A 36 18.14 6.90 -4.12
C ARG A 36 18.86 8.22 -3.88
N ASN A 37 18.66 9.21 -4.76
CA ASN A 37 19.27 10.53 -4.61
C ASN A 37 18.73 11.26 -3.37
N THR A 38 17.42 11.19 -3.11
CA THR A 38 16.81 11.73 -1.89
C THR A 38 17.38 11.04 -0.65
N LEU A 39 17.44 9.71 -0.62
CA LEU A 39 18.01 8.95 0.49
C LEU A 39 19.47 9.35 0.75
N GLN A 40 20.28 9.48 -0.30
CA GLN A 40 21.67 9.93 -0.20
C GLN A 40 21.78 11.36 0.35
N ALA A 41 20.99 12.30 -0.18
CA ALA A 41 21.00 13.69 0.27
C ALA A 41 20.61 13.84 1.75
N HIS A 42 19.75 12.95 2.25
CA HIS A 42 19.32 12.91 3.65
C HIS A 42 20.12 11.91 4.51
N GLN A 43 21.20 11.32 3.97
CA GLN A 43 22.07 10.38 4.69
C GLN A 43 21.33 9.16 5.27
N VAL A 44 20.26 8.72 4.59
CA VAL A 44 19.50 7.53 4.93
C VAL A 44 20.07 6.36 4.12
N THR A 45 20.82 5.47 4.78
CA THR A 45 21.56 4.39 4.09
C THR A 45 20.88 3.03 4.17
N GLU A 46 19.85 2.91 5.00
CA GLU A 46 19.27 1.63 5.44
C GLU A 46 17.92 1.34 4.77
N VAL A 47 17.88 1.44 3.43
CA VAL A 47 16.68 1.24 2.62
C VAL A 47 17.00 0.43 1.37
N ASP A 48 16.29 -0.68 1.19
CA ASP A 48 16.30 -1.42 -0.06
C ASP A 48 15.38 -0.69 -1.06
N VAL A 49 15.93 -0.21 -2.18
CA VAL A 49 15.11 0.40 -3.26
C VAL A 49 15.08 -0.57 -4.43
N ILE A 50 13.89 -0.97 -4.86
CA ILE A 50 13.67 -2.02 -5.86
C ILE A 50 12.84 -1.46 -7.03
N ALA A 51 13.34 -1.66 -8.24
CA ALA A 51 12.58 -1.42 -9.46
C ALA A 51 11.71 -2.66 -9.76
N ALA A 52 10.39 -2.57 -9.57
CA ALA A 52 9.49 -3.68 -9.81
C ALA A 52 8.06 -3.22 -10.13
N SER A 53 7.31 -4.05 -10.85
CA SER A 53 5.86 -3.84 -11.04
C SER A 53 5.11 -4.27 -9.79
N LEU A 54 4.59 -3.28 -9.05
CA LEU A 54 3.89 -3.48 -7.77
C LEU A 54 4.72 -4.37 -6.82
N LEU A 55 4.09 -5.35 -6.18
CA LEU A 55 4.71 -6.22 -5.19
C LEU A 55 4.85 -7.68 -5.65
N GLY A 56 4.40 -8.02 -6.87
CA GLY A 56 4.35 -9.41 -7.36
C GLY A 56 5.66 -10.20 -7.17
N PRO A 57 6.82 -9.69 -7.60
CA PRO A 57 8.12 -10.36 -7.42
C PRO A 57 8.56 -10.51 -5.95
N LEU A 58 7.90 -9.83 -5.02
CA LEU A 58 8.27 -9.75 -3.61
C LEU A 58 7.26 -10.44 -2.69
N VAL A 59 6.08 -10.85 -3.18
CA VAL A 59 5.00 -11.45 -2.37
C VAL A 59 5.52 -12.60 -1.51
N ASP A 60 6.24 -13.56 -2.10
CA ASP A 60 6.72 -14.72 -1.34
C ASP A 60 7.73 -14.37 -0.25
N LYS A 61 8.53 -13.31 -0.46
CA LYS A 61 9.53 -12.85 0.53
C LYS A 61 8.89 -12.01 1.65
N LEU A 62 7.76 -11.38 1.36
CA LEU A 62 7.08 -10.43 2.24
C LEU A 62 5.85 -11.03 2.91
N ARG A 63 5.52 -12.29 2.63
CA ARG A 63 4.31 -12.94 3.13
C ARG A 63 4.27 -12.87 4.67
N GLY A 64 3.25 -12.22 5.21
CA GLY A 64 3.02 -12.07 6.64
C GLY A 64 4.07 -11.26 7.41
N SER A 65 4.94 -10.49 6.73
CA SER A 65 6.06 -9.79 7.37
C SER A 65 6.01 -8.25 7.23
N VAL A 66 5.01 -7.73 6.51
CA VAL A 66 4.83 -6.27 6.38
C VAL A 66 4.09 -5.72 7.59
N ASP A 67 4.79 -5.02 8.47
CA ASP A 67 4.18 -4.34 9.61
C ASP A 67 3.54 -3.00 9.19
N ILE A 68 4.13 -2.25 8.26
CA ILE A 68 3.59 -0.96 7.79
C ILE A 68 3.72 -0.83 6.27
N MET A 69 2.60 -0.69 5.57
CA MET A 69 2.57 -0.37 4.14
C MET A 69 2.13 1.09 3.95
N VAL A 70 2.89 1.87 3.17
CA VAL A 70 2.53 3.24 2.80
C VAL A 70 2.39 3.32 1.28
N PHE A 71 1.18 3.54 0.82
CA PHE A 71 0.90 3.49 -0.61
C PHE A 71 0.33 4.82 -1.11
N ASN A 72 1.07 5.44 -2.03
CA ASN A 72 0.58 6.58 -2.79
C ASN A 72 0.31 6.10 -4.23
N PRO A 73 -0.87 5.49 -4.49
CA PRO A 73 -1.18 4.89 -5.78
C PRO A 73 -1.34 5.94 -6.87
N PRO A 74 -1.32 5.52 -8.15
CA PRO A 74 -1.97 6.32 -9.19
C PRO A 74 -3.49 6.26 -8.98
N TYR A 75 -4.04 7.28 -8.30
CA TYR A 75 -5.44 7.34 -7.87
C TYR A 75 -6.35 8.19 -8.77
N VAL A 76 -5.81 8.81 -9.82
CA VAL A 76 -6.59 9.71 -10.68
C VAL A 76 -7.44 8.87 -11.64
N PRO A 77 -8.77 9.09 -11.71
CA PRO A 77 -9.61 8.45 -12.72
C PRO A 77 -9.15 8.82 -14.13
N THR A 78 -8.85 7.81 -14.93
CA THR A 78 -8.41 7.96 -16.32
C THR A 78 -9.06 6.87 -17.18
N PRO A 79 -9.14 7.04 -18.50
CA PRO A 79 -9.43 5.93 -19.40
C PRO A 79 -8.45 4.76 -19.15
N ASP A 80 -8.94 3.53 -19.26
CA ASP A 80 -8.13 2.34 -18.96
C ASP A 80 -6.95 2.18 -19.93
N GLU A 81 -7.08 2.69 -21.15
CA GLU A 81 -6.02 2.71 -22.15
C GLU A 81 -4.84 3.58 -21.71
N GLU A 82 -5.05 4.60 -20.87
CA GLU A 82 -3.99 5.47 -20.37
C GLU A 82 -3.14 4.80 -19.29
N VAL A 83 -3.72 3.87 -18.54
CA VAL A 83 -2.98 3.03 -17.58
C VAL A 83 -1.94 2.16 -18.30
N GLU A 84 -2.29 1.70 -19.50
CA GLU A 84 -1.48 0.77 -20.30
C GLU A 84 -0.38 1.46 -21.12
N ARG A 85 -0.48 2.77 -21.34
CA ARG A 85 0.51 3.56 -22.12
C ARG A 85 1.84 3.77 -21.40
N GLY A 86 1.89 3.63 -20.08
CA GLY A 86 3.13 3.76 -19.31
C GLY A 86 3.70 5.19 -19.25
N GLY A 87 4.95 5.31 -18.80
CA GLY A 87 5.67 6.59 -18.71
C GLY A 87 5.31 7.42 -17.47
N ILE A 88 5.38 8.75 -17.57
CA ILE A 88 5.09 9.66 -16.44
C ILE A 88 3.64 9.52 -15.98
N ALA A 89 2.72 9.23 -16.91
CA ALA A 89 1.30 9.06 -16.61
C ALA A 89 1.03 7.95 -15.59
N SER A 90 1.90 6.93 -15.50
CA SER A 90 1.79 5.87 -14.48
C SER A 90 1.94 6.38 -13.04
N ALA A 91 2.36 7.63 -12.84
CA ALA A 91 2.40 8.25 -11.52
C ALA A 91 0.99 8.63 -11.01
N TRP A 92 0.01 8.81 -11.90
CA TRP A 92 -1.35 9.25 -11.52
C TRP A 92 -2.47 8.41 -12.14
N ALA A 93 -2.31 7.86 -13.35
CA ALA A 93 -3.36 7.19 -14.11
C ALA A 93 -3.83 5.88 -13.44
N GLY A 94 -4.99 5.95 -12.80
CA GLY A 94 -5.55 4.86 -12.01
C GLY A 94 -6.65 4.06 -12.70
N GLY A 95 -7.03 4.40 -13.93
CA GLY A 95 -8.08 3.71 -14.68
C GLY A 95 -9.48 4.04 -14.19
N TYR A 96 -10.44 3.14 -14.41
CA TYR A 96 -11.81 3.33 -13.93
C TYR A 96 -11.84 3.65 -12.42
N ARG A 97 -12.45 4.80 -12.07
CA ARG A 97 -12.50 5.35 -10.70
C ARG A 97 -11.13 5.58 -10.02
N GLY A 98 -10.04 5.49 -10.78
CA GLY A 98 -8.69 5.57 -10.23
C GLY A 98 -8.28 4.34 -9.42
N ARG A 99 -9.00 3.20 -9.55
CA ARG A 99 -8.82 2.05 -8.65
C ARG A 99 -8.09 0.84 -9.24
N ARG A 100 -7.79 0.82 -10.53
CA ARG A 100 -7.23 -0.38 -11.20
C ARG A 100 -5.96 -0.90 -10.52
N ILE A 101 -5.09 0.00 -10.07
CA ILE A 101 -3.86 -0.36 -9.35
C ILE A 101 -4.13 -0.56 -7.86
N ILE A 102 -5.02 0.23 -7.27
CA ILE A 102 -5.46 0.10 -5.88
C ILE A 102 -6.00 -1.30 -5.61
N ASP A 103 -6.99 -1.75 -6.39
CA ASP A 103 -7.69 -3.02 -6.20
C ASP A 103 -6.73 -4.21 -6.30
N ARG A 104 -5.73 -4.13 -7.19
CA ARG A 104 -4.68 -5.15 -7.32
C ARG A 104 -3.79 -5.25 -6.08
N VAL A 105 -3.49 -4.13 -5.42
CA VAL A 105 -2.70 -4.14 -4.18
C VAL A 105 -3.56 -4.60 -3.00
N LEU A 106 -4.82 -4.17 -2.94
CA LEU A 106 -5.76 -4.58 -1.90
C LEU A 106 -5.95 -6.11 -1.87
N GLN A 107 -6.03 -6.76 -3.04
CA GLN A 107 -6.09 -8.23 -3.16
C GLN A 107 -4.86 -8.95 -2.56
N LEU A 108 -3.70 -8.30 -2.49
CA LEU A 108 -2.46 -8.87 -1.95
C LEU A 108 -2.31 -8.62 -0.45
N LEU A 109 -3.02 -7.66 0.13
CA LEU A 109 -2.90 -7.31 1.56
C LEU A 109 -3.08 -8.50 2.52
N PRO A 110 -4.05 -9.43 2.31
CA PRO A 110 -4.21 -10.58 3.20
C PRO A 110 -2.97 -11.49 3.24
N GLU A 111 -2.16 -11.53 2.19
CA GLU A 111 -0.93 -12.32 2.17
C GLU A 111 0.27 -11.54 2.71
N LEU A 112 0.34 -10.24 2.47
CA LEU A 112 1.52 -9.42 2.76
C LEU A 112 1.59 -8.94 4.21
N LEU A 113 0.49 -8.44 4.76
CA LEU A 113 0.52 -7.79 6.06
C LEU A 113 0.79 -8.79 7.18
N SER A 114 1.61 -8.41 8.15
CA SER A 114 1.81 -9.20 9.37
C SER A 114 0.50 -9.24 10.20
N PRO A 115 0.43 -10.04 11.28
CA PRO A 115 -0.72 -10.02 12.19
C PRO A 115 -1.01 -8.64 12.81
N ARG A 116 -0.01 -7.76 12.86
CA ARG A 116 -0.13 -6.36 13.33
C ARG A 116 0.03 -5.35 12.19
N GLY A 117 -0.04 -5.83 10.96
CA GLY A 117 0.25 -5.05 9.77
C GLY A 117 -0.84 -4.02 9.48
N GLU A 118 -0.42 -2.83 9.07
CA GLU A 118 -1.32 -1.73 8.70
C GLU A 118 -0.98 -1.18 7.31
N LEU A 119 -2.00 -0.74 6.57
CA LEU A 119 -1.86 0.01 5.32
C LEU A 119 -2.32 1.45 5.54
N PHE A 120 -1.51 2.40 5.11
CA PHE A 120 -1.89 3.80 4.90
C PHE A 120 -1.84 4.11 3.41
N MET A 121 -2.97 4.49 2.82
CA MET A 121 -3.09 4.73 1.40
C MET A 121 -3.69 6.11 1.11
N VAL A 122 -3.11 6.85 0.16
CA VAL A 122 -3.70 8.08 -0.37
C VAL A 122 -4.86 7.74 -1.30
N THR A 123 -5.98 8.45 -1.15
CA THR A 123 -7.19 8.30 -1.95
C THR A 123 -7.83 9.66 -2.23
N VAL A 124 -8.61 9.75 -3.30
CA VAL A 124 -9.54 10.84 -3.61
C VAL A 124 -10.98 10.35 -3.51
N ALA A 125 -11.96 11.26 -3.54
CA ALA A 125 -13.38 10.93 -3.40
C ALA A 125 -13.86 9.92 -4.46
N GLU A 126 -13.35 10.02 -5.69
CA GLU A 126 -13.67 9.17 -6.83
C GLU A 126 -13.23 7.72 -6.64
N ASN A 127 -12.23 7.47 -5.77
CA ASN A 127 -11.86 6.12 -5.39
C ASN A 127 -12.91 5.46 -4.46
N GLU A 128 -13.88 6.22 -3.95
CA GLU A 128 -14.86 5.82 -2.92
C GLU A 128 -14.21 5.04 -1.77
N PRO A 129 -13.39 5.70 -0.93
CA PRO A 129 -12.63 5.02 0.11
C PRO A 129 -13.52 4.34 1.17
N GLN A 130 -14.76 4.80 1.39
CA GLN A 130 -15.74 4.08 2.21
C GLN A 130 -16.12 2.73 1.60
N GLY A 131 -16.34 2.67 0.27
CA GLY A 131 -16.59 1.41 -0.43
C GLY A 131 -15.40 0.45 -0.32
N ILE A 132 -14.17 0.98 -0.41
CA ILE A 132 -12.96 0.17 -0.17
C ILE A 132 -12.95 -0.42 1.26
N ILE A 133 -13.32 0.35 2.28
CA ILE A 133 -13.40 -0.15 3.68
C ILE A 133 -14.42 -1.29 3.78
N GLU A 134 -15.61 -1.10 3.19
CA GLU A 134 -16.68 -2.10 3.21
C GLU A 134 -16.26 -3.39 2.48
N GLU A 135 -15.64 -3.27 1.31
CA GLU A 135 -15.09 -4.40 0.55
C GLU A 135 -14.03 -5.14 1.39
N MET A 136 -13.10 -4.41 2.01
CA MET A 136 -11.99 -4.97 2.79
C MET A 136 -12.43 -5.63 4.10
N LEU A 137 -13.61 -5.29 4.63
CA LEU A 137 -14.22 -6.02 5.74
C LEU A 137 -14.46 -7.49 5.41
N GLY A 138 -14.88 -7.78 4.17
CA GLY A 138 -15.03 -9.15 3.66
C GLY A 138 -13.72 -9.94 3.60
N PHE A 139 -12.58 -9.25 3.62
CA PHE A 139 -11.23 -9.84 3.67
C PHE A 139 -10.64 -9.85 5.09
N GLY A 140 -11.42 -9.53 6.12
CA GLY A 140 -10.99 -9.52 7.51
C GLY A 140 -10.18 -8.29 7.92
N PHE A 141 -10.40 -7.15 7.24
CA PHE A 141 -9.77 -5.88 7.57
C PHE A 141 -10.79 -4.88 8.13
N LEU A 142 -10.39 -4.15 9.15
CA LEU A 142 -11.06 -2.95 9.60
C LEU A 142 -10.44 -1.74 8.89
N GLY A 143 -11.20 -0.65 8.79
CA GLY A 143 -10.73 0.55 8.10
C GLY A 143 -11.34 1.85 8.60
N ARG A 144 -10.64 2.95 8.35
CA ARG A 144 -11.11 4.31 8.60
C ARG A 144 -10.40 5.32 7.71
N ILE A 145 -10.97 6.52 7.61
CA ILE A 145 -10.25 7.70 7.10
C ILE A 145 -9.44 8.29 8.25
N ALA A 146 -8.11 8.18 8.19
CA ALA A 146 -7.21 8.63 9.25
C ALA A 146 -6.89 10.13 9.18
N ALA A 147 -6.89 10.69 7.97
CA ALA A 147 -6.71 12.12 7.73
C ALA A 147 -7.40 12.53 6.43
N ALA A 148 -7.77 13.80 6.32
CA ALA A 148 -8.27 14.39 5.09
C ALA A 148 -7.71 15.80 4.95
N ARG A 149 -7.46 16.22 3.71
CA ARG A 149 -6.97 17.56 3.38
C ARG A 149 -7.54 18.00 2.04
N GLN A 150 -8.02 19.23 1.98
CA GLN A 150 -8.30 19.90 0.71
C GLN A 150 -6.99 20.45 0.12
N ALA A 151 -6.69 20.10 -1.12
CA ALA A 151 -5.58 20.61 -1.90
C ALA A 151 -6.11 21.05 -3.27
N ASP A 152 -6.20 22.36 -3.50
CA ASP A 152 -6.81 22.94 -4.69
C ASP A 152 -8.22 22.37 -4.97
N GLU A 153 -8.41 21.77 -6.14
CA GLU A 153 -9.67 21.14 -6.57
C GLU A 153 -9.85 19.69 -6.06
N GLU A 154 -8.85 19.13 -5.37
CA GLU A 154 -8.85 17.74 -4.92
C GLU A 154 -9.00 17.60 -3.39
N ALA A 155 -9.90 16.71 -2.97
CA ALA A 155 -10.03 16.32 -1.56
C ALA A 155 -9.24 15.03 -1.33
N LEU A 156 -8.01 15.15 -0.81
CA LEU A 156 -7.14 14.02 -0.50
C LEU A 156 -7.51 13.42 0.86
N GLN A 157 -7.56 12.10 0.92
CA GLN A 157 -7.85 11.33 2.13
C GLN A 157 -6.81 10.24 2.33
N ILE A 158 -6.44 10.01 3.59
CA ILE A 158 -5.60 8.89 4.00
C ILE A 158 -6.52 7.77 4.50
N LEU A 159 -6.67 6.74 3.68
CA LEU A 159 -7.31 5.49 4.06
C LEU A 159 -6.35 4.69 4.94
N HIS A 160 -6.81 4.24 6.11
CA HIS A 160 -6.07 3.37 7.02
C HIS A 160 -6.80 2.04 7.15
N LEU A 161 -6.12 0.93 6.82
CA LEU A 161 -6.64 -0.43 6.96
C LEU A 161 -5.74 -1.26 7.89
N TRP A 162 -6.32 -2.13 8.71
CA TRP A 162 -5.60 -3.06 9.58
C TRP A 162 -6.40 -4.35 9.78
N ARG A 163 -5.73 -5.45 10.16
CA ARG A 163 -6.42 -6.73 10.38
C ARG A 163 -7.41 -6.65 11.53
N GLN A 164 -8.58 -7.25 11.35
CA GLN A 164 -9.51 -7.48 12.44
C GLN A 164 -8.86 -8.41 13.49
N PRO A 165 -8.89 -8.06 14.78
CA PRO A 165 -8.41 -8.94 15.83
C PRO A 165 -9.13 -10.30 15.80
N ALA A 166 -8.38 -11.39 15.88
CA ALA A 166 -8.97 -12.72 15.99
C ALA A 166 -9.82 -12.81 17.27
N GLY A 167 -11.13 -13.11 17.14
CA GLY A 167 -12.05 -13.29 18.26
C GLY A 167 -13.20 -12.29 18.35
N LEU A 168 -13.30 -11.32 17.45
CA LEU A 168 -14.53 -10.54 17.27
C LEU A 168 -15.42 -11.25 16.25
N ASP A 169 -16.18 -12.24 16.72
CA ASP A 169 -17.34 -12.76 16.03
C ASP A 169 -18.34 -11.59 15.92
N THR A 170 -18.36 -10.87 14.79
CA THR A 170 -19.44 -9.94 14.51
C THR A 170 -20.65 -10.80 14.18
N GLY A 171 -21.37 -11.19 15.23
CA GLY A 171 -22.49 -12.11 15.20
C GLY A 171 -23.38 -11.91 13.97
N ALA A 172 -23.15 -12.72 12.95
CA ALA A 172 -24.15 -12.94 11.92
C ALA A 172 -25.29 -13.72 12.61
N PRO A 173 -26.54 -13.23 12.54
CA PRO A 173 -27.65 -14.00 13.09
C PRO A 173 -27.69 -15.35 12.36
N ALA A 174 -27.72 -16.44 13.14
CA ALA A 174 -27.92 -17.78 12.61
C ALA A 174 -29.20 -17.78 11.75
N PRO A 175 -29.20 -18.43 10.56
CA PRO A 175 -30.38 -18.46 9.73
C PRO A 175 -31.49 -19.25 10.43
N GLY A 176 -32.58 -18.54 10.76
CA GLY A 176 -33.94 -19.05 10.94
C GLY A 176 -34.13 -20.24 11.89
N GLN A 177 -34.62 -19.96 13.11
CA GLN A 177 -35.53 -20.87 13.79
C GLN A 177 -36.91 -20.82 13.14
#